data_AF-D1JFR0-F1
#
_entry.id   AF-D1JFR0-F1
#
_cell.length_a   1.000
_cell.length_b   1.000
_cell.length_c   1.000
_cell.angle_alpha   90.00
_cell.angle_beta   90.00
_cell.angle_gamma   90.00
#
_symmetry.space_group_name_H-M   'P 1'
#
loop_
_entity.id
_entity.type
_entity.pdbx_description
1 polymer ?
#
loop_
_entity_poly.entity_id
_entity_poly.type
_entity_poly.pdbx_seq_one_letter_code
_entity_poly.pdbx_strand_id
1 'polypeptide(L)'
;MEPDFLINYIQSPIFILQHKQKKSGTAQPQLPVGTLKEFEIPLPPKDIQQKINNEIARRISICNNIQSTVKDSLQKSEALRQSILKRAFEGKLLLEKELEEARNAPDWEPAEKLLERIKAEKEKTGNKKLEHIP
;
A
#
# COMPACT_ATOMS: atom_id res chain seq x y z
N MET A 1 -27.98 22.13 16.85
CA MET A 1 -26.74 21.89 16.09
C MET A 1 -26.78 20.42 15.71
N GLU A 2 -26.61 20.09 14.44
CA GLU A 2 -26.54 18.70 13.99
C GLU A 2 -25.28 18.03 14.58
N PRO A 3 -25.37 16.82 15.18
CA PRO A 3 -24.24 16.16 15.81
C PRO A 3 -23.06 15.94 14.85
N ASP A 4 -23.35 15.50 13.62
CA ASP A 4 -22.34 15.21 12.61
C ASP A 4 -21.57 16.47 12.19
N PHE A 5 -22.24 17.62 12.15
CA PHE A 5 -21.57 18.89 11.83
C PHE A 5 -20.54 19.25 12.91
N LEU A 6 -20.89 19.08 14.18
CA LEU A 6 -19.99 19.37 15.30
C LEU A 6 -18.76 18.45 15.27
N ILE A 7 -18.96 17.15 15.04
CA ILE A 7 -17.85 16.18 14.95
C ILE A 7 -16.90 16.55 13.79
N ASN A 8 -17.47 16.81 12.61
CA ASN A 8 -16.68 17.23 11.44
C ASN A 8 -15.94 18.54 11.69
N TYR A 9 -16.55 19.50 12.40
CA TYR A 9 -15.90 20.76 12.75
C TYR A 9 -14.77 20.58 13.77
N ILE A 10 -14.97 19.77 14.81
CA ILE A 10 -13.93 19.48 15.82
C ILE A 10 -12.70 18.81 15.18
N GLN A 11 -12.91 17.99 14.15
CA GLN A 11 -11.83 17.36 13.38
C GLN A 11 -11.18 18.29 12.36
N SER A 12 -11.74 19.47 12.14
CA SER A 12 -11.22 20.42 11.15
C SER A 12 -9.87 21.02 11.59
N PRO A 13 -9.01 21.40 10.64
CA PRO A 13 -7.77 22.10 10.93
C PRO A 13 -7.99 23.39 11.74
N ILE A 14 -9.10 24.09 11.50
CA ILE A 14 -9.45 25.35 12.18
C ILE A 14 -9.60 25.10 13.68
N PHE A 15 -10.38 24.07 14.06
CA PHE A 15 -10.55 23.72 15.46
C PHE A 15 -9.25 23.21 16.09
N ILE A 16 -8.47 22.41 15.36
CA ILE A 16 -7.17 21.93 15.82
C ILE A 16 -6.20 23.09 16.09
N LEU A 17 -6.23 24.14 15.28
CA LEU A 17 -5.41 25.35 15.50
C LEU A 17 -5.88 26.13 16.74
N GLN A 18 -7.18 26.34 16.91
CA GLN A 18 -7.72 26.94 18.13
C GLN A 18 -7.32 26.12 19.37
N HIS A 19 -7.44 24.80 19.28
CA HIS A 19 -7.06 23.88 20.36
C HIS A 19 -5.58 23.99 20.71
N LYS A 20 -4.69 24.05 19.72
CA LYS A 20 -3.25 24.21 19.96
C LYS A 20 -2.90 25.51 20.68
N GLN A 21 -3.57 26.61 20.36
CA GLN A 21 -3.33 27.91 21.01
C GLN A 21 -3.82 27.96 22.46
N LYS A 22 -4.86 27.18 22.78
CA LYS A 22 -5.55 27.19 24.08
C LYS A 22 -5.13 26.06 25.01
N LYS A 23 -4.13 25.25 24.62
CA LYS A 23 -3.51 24.24 25.50
C LYS A 23 -2.67 24.91 26.58
N SER A 24 -2.77 24.40 27.80
CA SER A 24 -1.92 24.78 28.93
C SER A 24 -1.21 23.56 29.50
N GLY A 25 -0.03 23.76 30.09
CA GLY A 25 0.83 22.71 30.64
C GLY A 25 1.83 22.15 29.62
N THR A 26 3.12 22.11 30.00
CA THR A 26 4.23 21.64 29.16
C THR A 26 4.44 20.13 29.24
N ALA A 27 4.24 19.53 30.42
CA ALA A 27 4.43 18.10 30.66
C ALA A 27 3.18 17.25 30.36
N GLN A 28 2.00 17.79 30.66
CA GLN A 28 0.71 17.18 30.34
C GLN A 28 -0.22 18.27 29.80
N PRO A 29 -0.46 18.33 28.49
CA PRO A 29 -1.38 19.30 27.92
C PRO A 29 -2.78 19.05 28.46
N GLN A 30 -3.31 20.02 29.20
CA GLN A 30 -4.66 19.98 29.75
C GLN A 30 -5.53 21.01 29.05
N LEU A 31 -6.82 20.71 28.94
CA LEU A 31 -7.83 21.65 28.46
C LEU A 31 -8.79 21.95 29.62
N PRO A 32 -8.56 23.06 30.35
CA PRO A 32 -9.44 23.45 31.43
C PRO A 32 -10.88 23.66 30.94
N VAL A 33 -11.87 23.30 31.77
CA VAL A 33 -13.29 23.45 31.42
C VAL A 33 -13.66 24.92 31.14
N GLY A 34 -12.98 25.88 31.78
CA GLY A 34 -13.17 27.31 31.48
C GLY A 34 -12.82 27.66 30.03
N THR A 35 -11.74 27.08 29.53
CA THR A 35 -11.23 27.30 28.16
C THR A 35 -12.15 26.71 27.09
N LEU A 36 -12.96 25.69 27.43
CA LEU A 36 -13.96 25.11 26.52
C LEU A 36 -14.99 26.15 26.06
N LYS A 37 -15.36 27.10 26.92
CA LYS A 37 -16.33 28.15 26.59
C LYS A 37 -15.77 29.20 25.63
N GLU A 38 -14.45 29.25 25.49
CA GLU A 38 -13.79 30.23 24.63
C GLU A 38 -13.60 29.71 23.20
N PHE A 39 -13.95 28.46 22.89
CA PHE A 39 -13.83 27.96 21.52
C PHE A 39 -14.88 28.59 20.62
N GLU A 40 -14.43 29.09 19.48
CA GLU A 40 -15.32 29.67 18.48
C GLU A 40 -15.79 28.57 17.54
N ILE A 41 -17.09 28.27 17.61
CA ILE A 41 -17.76 27.29 16.75
C ILE A 41 -18.77 28.03 15.88
N PRO A 42 -18.54 28.16 14.56
CA PRO A 42 -19.51 28.74 13.66
C PRO A 42 -20.73 27.82 13.58
N LEU A 43 -21.91 28.37 13.82
CA LEU A 43 -23.17 27.64 13.73
C LEU A 43 -24.00 28.18 12.57
N PRO A 44 -23.79 27.68 11.33
CA PRO A 44 -24.57 28.12 10.18
C PRO A 44 -26.02 27.61 10.28
N PRO A 45 -26.93 28.08 9.42
CA PRO A 45 -28.29 27.55 9.31
C PRO A 45 -28.33 26.03 9.05
N LYS A 46 -29.41 25.36 9.46
CA LYS A 46 -29.52 23.88 9.41
C LYS A 46 -29.36 23.30 7.99
N ASP A 47 -29.87 23.99 6.98
CA ASP A 47 -29.75 23.57 5.58
C ASP A 47 -28.28 23.58 5.11
N ILE A 48 -27.51 24.57 5.56
CA ILE A 48 -26.07 24.65 5.27
C ILE A 48 -25.31 23.56 6.03
N GLN A 49 -25.65 23.28 7.30
CA GLN A 49 -25.05 22.18 8.05
C GLN A 49 -25.23 20.84 7.32
N GLN A 50 -26.44 20.57 6.82
CA GLN A 50 -26.74 19.36 6.06
C GLN A 50 -25.95 19.29 4.74
N LYS A 51 -25.88 20.40 3.99
CA LYS A 51 -25.09 20.46 2.74
C LYS A 51 -23.62 20.17 2.99
N ILE A 52 -23.04 20.73 4.05
CA ILE A 52 -21.64 20.49 4.44
C ILE A 52 -21.44 19.01 4.78
N ASN A 53 -22.30 18.42 5.60
CA ASN A 53 -22.20 17.01 5.97
C ASN A 53 -22.33 16.08 4.77
N ASN A 54 -23.25 16.36 3.86
CA ASN A 54 -23.43 15.57 2.63
C ASN A 54 -22.19 15.63 1.74
N GLU A 55 -21.56 16.79 1.60
CA GLU A 55 -20.35 16.95 0.81
C GLU A 55 -19.15 16.23 1.44
N ILE A 56 -19.01 16.29 2.77
CA ILE A 56 -17.98 15.55 3.51
C ILE A 56 -18.20 14.04 3.34
N ALA A 57 -19.42 13.55 3.57
CA ALA A 57 -19.77 12.13 3.42
C ALA A 57 -19.51 11.63 1.99
N ARG A 58 -19.87 12.43 0.98
CA ARG A 58 -19.57 12.14 -0.43
C ARG A 58 -18.07 11.98 -0.67
N ARG A 59 -17.25 12.90 -0.16
CA ARG A 59 -15.78 12.84 -0.34
C ARG A 59 -15.16 11.63 0.36
N ILE A 60 -15.60 11.33 1.58
CA ILE A 60 -15.16 10.14 2.31
C ILE A 60 -15.53 8.86 1.54
N SER A 61 -16.74 8.79 1.00
CA SER A 61 -17.17 7.65 0.17
C SER A 61 -16.26 7.47 -1.06
N ILE A 62 -15.89 8.56 -1.74
CA ILE A 62 -14.97 8.51 -2.88
C ILE A 62 -13.60 7.98 -2.43
N CYS A 63 -13.05 8.47 -1.32
CA CYS A 63 -11.79 7.96 -0.76
C CYS A 63 -11.86 6.46 -0.45
N ASN A 64 -12.93 6.00 0.19
CA ASN A 64 -13.12 4.58 0.52
C ASN A 64 -13.16 3.72 -0.74
N ASN A 65 -13.84 4.16 -1.81
CA ASN A 65 -13.89 3.46 -3.08
C ASN A 65 -12.52 3.35 -3.75
N ILE A 66 -11.73 4.43 -3.72
CA ILE A 66 -10.36 4.44 -4.23
C ILE A 66 -9.50 3.46 -3.42
N GLN A 67 -9.58 3.49 -2.08
CA GLN A 67 -8.85 2.58 -1.22
C GLN A 67 -9.19 1.11 -1.52
N SER A 68 -10.48 0.79 -1.70
CA SER A 68 -10.90 -0.56 -2.09
C SER A 68 -10.31 -0.96 -3.45
N THR A 69 -10.38 -0.07 -4.44
CA THR A 69 -9.86 -0.32 -5.79
C THR A 69 -8.36 -0.61 -5.77
N VAL A 70 -7.59 0.16 -4.99
CA VAL A 70 -6.15 -0.04 -4.82
C VAL A 70 -5.84 -1.38 -4.12
N LYS A 71 -6.63 -1.74 -3.10
CA LYS A 71 -6.47 -3.02 -2.42
C LYS A 71 -6.73 -4.20 -3.37
N ASP A 72 -7.80 -4.13 -4.15
CA ASP A 72 -8.16 -5.18 -5.09
C ASP A 72 -7.14 -5.32 -6.23
N SER A 73 -6.61 -4.19 -6.71
CA SER A 73 -5.57 -4.22 -7.76
C SER A 73 -4.27 -4.82 -7.26
N LEU A 74 -3.88 -4.56 -6.01
CA LEU A 74 -2.71 -5.16 -5.38
C LEU A 74 -2.88 -6.68 -5.25
N GLN A 75 -4.04 -7.13 -4.77
CA GLN A 75 -4.33 -8.56 -4.64
C GLN A 75 -4.33 -9.27 -6.00
N LYS A 76 -4.90 -8.64 -7.04
CA LYS A 76 -4.87 -9.17 -8.41
C LYS A 76 -3.44 -9.24 -8.97
N SER A 77 -2.62 -8.23 -8.71
CA SER A 77 -1.21 -8.20 -9.11
C SER A 77 -0.42 -9.34 -8.47
N GLU A 78 -0.62 -9.57 -7.17
CA GLU A 78 0.01 -10.67 -6.46
C GLU A 78 -0.44 -12.04 -7.00
N ALA A 79 -1.75 -12.24 -7.18
CA ALA A 79 -2.29 -13.47 -7.75
C ALA A 79 -1.77 -13.73 -9.18
N LEU A 80 -1.70 -12.69 -10.02
CA LEU A 80 -1.16 -12.77 -11.36
C LEU A 80 0.32 -13.15 -11.34
N ARG A 81 1.11 -12.52 -10.46
CA ARG A 81 2.53 -12.86 -10.27
C ARG A 81 2.70 -14.34 -9.90
N GLN A 82 1.92 -14.83 -8.95
CA GLN A 82 1.96 -16.23 -8.54
C GLN A 82 1.54 -17.17 -9.69
N SER A 83 0.50 -16.81 -10.45
CA SER A 83 0.07 -17.58 -11.61
C SER A 83 1.14 -17.63 -12.70
N ILE A 84 1.85 -16.53 -12.96
CA ILE A 84 2.93 -16.48 -13.94
C ILE A 84 4.10 -17.35 -13.48
N LEU A 85 4.53 -17.21 -12.22
CA LEU A 85 5.61 -18.03 -11.66
C LEU A 85 5.28 -19.52 -11.71
N LYS A 86 4.06 -19.89 -11.31
CA LYS A 86 3.59 -21.28 -11.40
C LYS A 86 3.66 -21.80 -12.83
N ARG A 87 3.15 -21.04 -13.80
CA ARG A 87 3.20 -21.41 -15.23
C ARG A 87 4.63 -21.49 -15.76
N ALA A 88 5.52 -20.61 -15.33
CA ALA A 88 6.94 -20.64 -15.66
C ALA A 88 7.62 -21.91 -15.16
N PHE A 89 7.43 -22.28 -13.89
CA PHE A 89 8.02 -23.48 -13.31
C PHE A 89 7.42 -24.79 -13.86
N GLU A 90 6.15 -24.78 -14.26
CA GLU A 90 5.52 -25.93 -14.93
C GLU A 90 5.87 -26.05 -16.42
N GLY A 91 6.63 -25.11 -16.99
CA GLY A 91 6.96 -25.08 -18.42
C GLY A 91 5.78 -24.73 -19.33
N LYS A 92 4.69 -24.20 -18.78
CA LYS A 92 3.44 -23.83 -19.49
C LYS A 92 3.27 -22.31 -19.63
N LEU A 93 4.39 -21.58 -19.59
CA LEU A 93 4.37 -20.12 -19.70
C LEU A 93 4.07 -19.68 -21.13
N LEU A 94 4.75 -20.31 -22.09
CA LEU A 94 4.62 -20.05 -23.52
C LEU A 94 3.54 -20.94 -24.13
N LEU A 95 2.95 -20.50 -25.25
CA LEU A 95 2.14 -21.36 -26.11
C LEU A 95 3.03 -22.35 -26.88
N GLU A 96 2.46 -23.46 -27.34
CA GLU A 96 3.21 -24.51 -28.06
C GLU A 96 3.99 -23.96 -29.26
N LYS A 97 3.37 -23.03 -30.03
CA LYS A 97 4.01 -22.37 -31.18
C LYS A 97 5.24 -21.54 -30.78
N GLU A 98 5.12 -20.79 -29.69
CA GLU A 98 6.22 -19.97 -29.16
C GLU A 98 7.33 -20.85 -28.57
N LEU A 99 6.97 -22.02 -28.04
CA LEU A 99 7.91 -23.01 -27.53
C LEU A 99 8.75 -23.62 -28.67
N GLU A 100 8.12 -23.98 -29.79
CA GLU A 100 8.80 -24.47 -30.99
C GLU A 100 9.78 -23.44 -31.56
N GLU A 101 9.35 -22.19 -31.66
CA GLU A 101 10.22 -21.08 -32.07
C GLU A 101 11.40 -20.89 -31.11
N ALA A 102 11.17 -20.97 -29.80
CA ALA A 102 12.21 -20.85 -28.79
C ALA A 102 13.20 -22.02 -28.83
N ARG A 103 12.73 -23.26 -29.08
CA ARG A 103 13.58 -24.47 -29.19
C ARG A 103 14.43 -24.47 -30.46
N ASN A 104 13.97 -23.81 -31.51
CA ASN A 104 14.68 -23.66 -32.78
C ASN A 104 15.70 -22.52 -32.77
N ALA A 105 15.81 -21.74 -31.69
CA ALA A 105 16.76 -20.65 -31.59
C ALA A 105 18.22 -21.17 -31.52
N PRO A 106 19.20 -20.49 -32.15
CA PRO A 106 20.60 -20.94 -32.19
C PRO A 106 21.26 -21.11 -30.81
N ASP A 107 20.83 -20.31 -29.84
CA ASP A 107 21.38 -20.27 -28.48
C ASP A 107 20.58 -21.13 -27.48
N TRP A 108 19.58 -21.89 -27.95
CA TRP A 108 18.75 -22.70 -27.08
C TRP A 108 19.50 -23.97 -26.63
N GLU A 109 19.57 -24.18 -25.31
CA GLU A 109 20.08 -25.42 -24.72
C GLU A 109 19.06 -26.03 -23.71
N PRO A 110 18.96 -27.37 -23.61
CA PRO A 110 18.15 -28.01 -22.58
C PRO A 110 18.63 -27.68 -21.16
N ALA A 111 17.70 -27.55 -20.21
CA ALA A 111 18.01 -27.26 -18.81
C ALA A 111 18.98 -28.27 -18.16
N GLU A 112 18.98 -29.52 -18.62
CA GLU A 112 19.89 -30.58 -18.14
C GLU A 112 21.37 -30.22 -18.37
N LYS A 113 21.74 -29.71 -19.56
CA LYS A 113 23.10 -29.27 -19.86
C LYS A 113 23.54 -28.08 -19.00
N LEU A 114 22.61 -27.17 -18.73
CA LEU A 114 22.85 -26.04 -17.83
C LEU A 114 23.08 -26.51 -16.39
N LEU A 115 22.29 -27.48 -15.90
CA LEU A 115 22.45 -28.06 -14.57
C LEU A 115 23.78 -28.80 -14.41
N GLU A 116 24.23 -29.52 -15.45
CA GLU A 116 25.57 -30.13 -15.48
C GLU A 116 26.68 -29.08 -15.36
N ARG A 117 26.58 -27.97 -16.11
CA ARG A 117 27.50 -26.83 -15.98
C ARG A 117 27.50 -26.23 -14.58
N ILE A 118 26.33 -25.97 -14.00
CA ILE A 118 26.20 -25.40 -12.64
C ILE A 118 26.79 -26.35 -11.58
N LYS A 119 26.56 -27.66 -11.71
CA LYS A 119 27.16 -28.66 -10.81
C LYS A 119 28.69 -28.66 -10.92
N ALA A 120 29.22 -28.72 -12.14
CA ALA A 120 30.65 -28.70 -12.39
C ALA A 120 31.33 -27.39 -11.92
N GLU A 121 30.66 -26.24 -12.06
CA GLU A 121 31.14 -24.97 -11.51
C GLU A 121 31.11 -24.95 -9.98
N LYS A 122 30.03 -25.42 -9.35
CA LYS A 122 29.93 -25.49 -7.88
C LYS A 122 31.00 -26.40 -7.27
N GLU A 123 31.32 -27.53 -7.90
CA GLU A 123 32.40 -28.42 -7.45
C GLU A 123 33.77 -27.74 -7.57
N LYS A 124 34.03 -27.00 -8.65
CA LYS A 124 35.26 -26.20 -8.84
C LYS A 124 35.37 -25.05 -7.84
N THR A 125 34.27 -24.37 -7.51
CA THR A 125 34.23 -23.28 -6.52
C THR A 125 34.29 -23.79 -5.09
N GLY A 126 33.75 -24.97 -4.81
CA GLY A 126 33.85 -25.66 -3.52
C GLY A 126 35.28 -26.06 -3.18
N ASN A 127 36.05 -26.58 -4.15
CA ASN A 127 37.47 -26.91 -3.96
C ASN A 127 38.38 -25.67 -3.78
N LYS A 128 38.06 -24.54 -4.43
CA LYS A 128 38.85 -23.29 -4.26
C LYS A 128 38.80 -22.68 -2.85
N LYS A 129 37.78 -23.00 -2.03
CA LYS A 129 37.72 -22.53 -0.63
C LYS A 129 38.62 -23.33 0.33
N LEU A 130 39.17 -24.47 -0.09
CA LEU A 130 40.04 -25.32 0.73
C LEU A 130 41.55 -25.13 0.45
N GLU A 131 41.92 -24.42 -0.63
CA GLU A 131 43.34 -24.19 -1.00
C GLU A 131 43.89 -22.82 -0.57
N HIS A 132 43.10 -21.99 0.13
CA HIS A 132 43.55 -20.70 0.66
C HIS A 132 43.14 -20.53 2.13
N ILE A 133 43.66 -21.43 2.97
CA ILE A 133 43.76 -21.23 4.42
C ILE A 133 45.24 -21.48 4.76
N PRO A 134 46.03 -20.44 5.11
CA PRO A 134 47.30 -20.65 5.80
C PRO A 134 47.08 -21.25 7.20
#